data_AF-A0AAD5VX38-F1
#
_entry.id   AF-A0AAD5VX38-F1
#
_cell.length_a   1.000
_cell.length_b   1.000
_cell.length_c   1.000
_cell.angle_alpha   90.00
_cell.angle_beta   90.00
_cell.angle_gamma   90.00
#
_symmetry.space_group_name_H-M   'P 1'
#
loop_
_entity.id
_entity.type
_entity.pdbx_description
1 polymer ?
#
loop_
_entity_poly.entity_id
_entity_poly.type
_entity_poly.pdbx_seq_one_letter_code
_entity_poly.pdbx_strand_id
1 'polypeptide(L)'
;MYRNKAKVTLAELDRHIVAAPLFSSLRHFSEGQGFKQWTGDDSKALMKVFLPAITGLVPNGMVRAVAAFLEFCYLICCSEISEDALKWIEKVLITFQKELLAIMFF
;
A
#
# COMPACT_ATOMS: atom_id res chain seq x y z
N MET A 1 8.17 18.76 -18.11
CA MET A 1 7.70 19.11 -16.75
C MET A 1 7.23 17.89 -15.95
N TYR A 2 6.31 17.06 -16.46
CA TYR A 2 5.81 15.86 -15.76
C TYR A 2 6.86 14.81 -15.35
N ARG A 3 7.88 14.58 -16.19
CA ARG A 3 8.97 13.62 -15.92
C ARG A 3 9.81 13.95 -14.68
N ASN A 4 9.92 15.24 -14.32
CA ASN A 4 10.64 15.66 -13.12
C ASN A 4 9.78 15.49 -11.86
N LYS A 5 8.48 15.78 -11.93
CA LYS A 5 7.57 15.57 -10.80
C LYS A 5 7.50 14.09 -10.39
N ALA A 6 7.38 13.19 -11.38
CA ALA A 6 7.39 11.75 -11.13
C ALA A 6 8.69 11.27 -10.46
N LYS A 7 9.85 11.76 -10.92
CA LYS A 7 11.14 11.43 -10.29
C LYS A 7 11.24 11.92 -8.86
N VAL A 8 10.74 13.12 -8.57
CA VAL A 8 10.71 13.66 -7.20
C VAL A 8 9.79 12.83 -6.31
N THR A 9 8.60 12.45 -6.78
CA THR A 9 7.68 11.59 -6.02
C THR A 9 8.28 10.22 -5.74
N LEU A 10 8.96 9.60 -6.71
CA LEU A 10 9.65 8.33 -6.50
C LEU A 10 10.80 8.46 -5.49
N ALA A 11 11.58 9.53 -5.56
CA ALA A 11 12.65 9.77 -4.59
C ALA A 11 12.11 10.04 -3.16
N GLU A 12 10.91 10.63 -3.03
CA GLU A 12 10.26 10.77 -1.72
C GLU A 12 9.72 9.44 -1.20
N LEU A 13 9.15 8.60 -2.09
CA LEU A 13 8.74 7.25 -1.73
C LEU A 13 9.92 6.44 -1.18
N ASP A 14 11.07 6.48 -1.88
CA ASP A 14 12.30 5.83 -1.42
C ASP A 14 12.72 6.35 -0.04
N ARG A 15 12.64 7.65 0.20
CA ARG A 15 12.94 8.24 1.51
C ARG A 15 11.99 7.74 2.60
N HIS A 16 10.69 7.64 2.35
CA HIS A 16 9.75 7.09 3.31
C HIS A 16 10.02 5.60 3.62
N ILE A 17 10.38 4.82 2.60
CA ILE A 17 10.73 3.39 2.76
C ILE A 17 12.01 3.24 3.61
N VAL A 18 13.04 4.04 3.35
CA VAL A 18 14.31 4.04 4.10
C VAL A 18 14.11 4.48 5.55
N ALA A 19 13.20 5.43 5.79
CA ALA A 19 12.90 5.98 7.11
C ALA A 19 12.03 5.06 7.98
N ALA A 20 11.55 3.92 7.46
CA ALA A 20 10.77 2.98 8.23
C ALA A 20 11.55 2.50 9.48
N PRO A 21 10.93 2.50 10.67
CA PRO A 21 11.61 2.17 11.91
C PRO A 21 12.08 0.71 11.91
N LEU A 22 13.25 0.47 12.51
CA LEU A 22 13.78 -0.88 12.71
C LEU A 22 12.87 -1.64 13.68
N PHE A 23 12.30 -2.76 13.21
CA PHE A 23 11.47 -3.64 14.02
C PHE A 23 11.90 -5.09 13.76
N SER A 24 11.82 -5.96 14.78
CA SER A 24 12.36 -7.32 14.69
C SER A 24 11.74 -8.19 13.58
N SER A 25 10.53 -7.84 13.12
CA SER A 25 9.81 -8.52 12.03
C SER A 25 9.78 -7.74 10.72
N LEU A 26 10.50 -6.62 10.63
CA LEU A 26 10.53 -5.72 9.48
C LEU A 26 11.95 -5.65 8.90
N ARG A 27 12.08 -5.97 7.61
CA ARG A 27 13.35 -5.81 6.90
C ARG A 27 13.59 -4.33 6.63
N HIS A 28 14.79 -3.85 6.95
CA HIS A 28 15.21 -2.49 6.62
C HIS A 28 15.63 -2.40 5.15
N PHE A 29 15.18 -1.35 4.49
CA PHE A 29 15.44 -1.06 3.08
C PHE A 29 16.42 0.12 2.97
N SER A 30 17.72 -0.11 3.17
CA SER A 30 18.73 0.95 3.18
C SER A 30 18.87 1.71 1.86
N GLU A 31 18.50 1.08 0.73
CA GLU A 31 18.55 1.66 -0.63
C GLU A 31 17.16 1.99 -1.22
N GLY A 32 16.08 1.94 -0.42
CA GLY A 32 14.72 2.14 -0.92
C GLY A 32 14.25 1.03 -1.88
N GLN A 33 13.57 1.38 -2.96
CA GLN A 33 13.08 0.45 -4.01
C GLN A 33 14.17 0.00 -5.01
N GLY A 34 15.38 0.55 -4.93
CA GLY A 34 16.46 0.47 -5.94
C GLY A 34 17.06 -0.91 -6.26
N PHE A 35 16.41 -2.03 -5.92
CA PHE A 35 16.93 -3.36 -6.20
C PHE A 35 16.91 -3.68 -7.69
N LYS A 36 18.06 -4.11 -8.21
CA LYS A 36 18.20 -4.63 -9.59
C LYS A 36 17.35 -5.88 -9.84
N GLN A 37 16.99 -6.61 -8.79
CA GLN A 37 16.12 -7.78 -8.81
C GLN A 37 15.35 -7.87 -7.50
N TRP A 38 14.03 -8.10 -7.60
CA TRP A 38 13.15 -8.31 -6.45
C TRP A 38 12.94 -9.81 -6.22
N THR A 39 13.15 -10.27 -4.99
CA THR A 39 12.75 -11.61 -4.53
C THR A 39 11.34 -11.57 -3.93
N GLY A 40 10.74 -12.74 -3.72
CA GLY A 40 9.45 -12.84 -3.03
C GLY A 40 9.49 -12.27 -1.61
N ASP A 41 10.62 -12.38 -0.92
CA ASP A 41 10.79 -11.84 0.43
C ASP A 41 10.95 -10.31 0.43
N ASP A 42 11.57 -9.74 -0.61
CA ASP A 42 11.62 -8.28 -0.82
C ASP A 42 10.21 -7.71 -0.98
N SER A 43 9.40 -8.33 -1.84
CA SER A 43 8.01 -7.93 -2.08
C SER A 43 7.16 -8.03 -0.81
N LYS A 44 7.32 -9.10 -0.02
CA LYS A 44 6.61 -9.26 1.27
C LYS A 44 7.01 -8.21 2.29
N ALA A 45 8.31 -7.91 2.40
CA ALA A 45 8.80 -6.90 3.32
C ALA A 45 8.35 -5.49 2.91
N LEU A 46 8.35 -5.17 1.62
CA LEU A 46 7.87 -3.89 1.11
C LEU A 46 6.39 -3.70 1.43
N MET A 47 5.60 -4.76 1.27
CA MET A 47 4.15 -4.68 1.53
C MET A 47 3.82 -4.22 2.96
N LYS A 48 4.69 -4.52 3.94
CA LYS A 48 4.52 -4.09 5.33
C LYS A 48 4.73 -2.59 5.55
N VAL A 49 5.48 -1.92 4.68
CA VAL A 49 5.76 -0.47 4.76
C VAL A 49 5.06 0.35 3.68
N PHE A 50 4.37 -0.30 2.74
CA PHE A 50 3.88 0.35 1.54
C PHE A 50 2.81 1.43 1.80
N LEU A 51 1.80 1.13 2.63
CA LEU A 51 0.75 2.09 2.97
C LEU A 51 1.27 3.39 3.62
N PRO A 52 2.10 3.34 4.68
CA PRO A 52 2.69 4.55 5.22
C PRO A 52 3.64 5.23 4.22
N ALA A 53 4.34 4.48 3.37
CA ALA A 53 5.25 5.05 2.39
C ALA A 53 4.57 5.91 1.31
N ILE A 54 3.34 5.56 0.88
CA ILE A 54 2.60 6.37 -0.10
C ILE A 54 1.83 7.55 0.52
N THR A 55 1.74 7.61 1.85
CA THR A 55 0.99 8.66 2.55
C THR A 55 1.63 10.03 2.31
N GLY A 56 0.82 11.03 1.94
CA GLY A 56 1.29 12.38 1.58
C GLY A 56 1.87 12.49 0.16
N LEU A 57 2.10 11.38 -0.54
CA LEU A 57 2.55 11.35 -1.94
C LEU A 57 1.39 11.25 -2.93
N VAL A 58 0.31 10.61 -2.51
CA VAL A 58 -0.93 10.46 -3.25
C VAL A 58 -2.10 11.06 -2.46
N PRO A 59 -3.23 11.39 -3.11
CA PRO A 59 -4.42 11.82 -2.39
C PRO A 59 -4.82 10.81 -1.30
N ASN A 60 -5.28 11.31 -0.15
CA ASN A 60 -5.65 10.44 0.97
C ASN A 60 -6.72 9.39 0.58
N GLY A 61 -7.60 9.71 -0.37
CA GLY A 61 -8.56 8.74 -0.92
C GLY A 61 -7.87 7.55 -1.59
N MET A 62 -6.77 7.77 -2.30
CA MET A 62 -5.98 6.70 -2.93
C MET A 62 -5.31 5.81 -1.89
N VAL A 63 -4.77 6.39 -0.80
CA VAL A 63 -4.24 5.59 0.32
C VAL A 63 -5.32 4.71 0.93
N ARG A 64 -6.52 5.26 1.18
CA ARG A 64 -7.66 4.51 1.72
C ARG A 64 -8.17 3.43 0.77
N ALA A 65 -8.21 3.72 -0.54
CA ALA A 65 -8.57 2.74 -1.56
C ALA A 65 -7.57 1.56 -1.58
N VAL A 66 -6.27 1.83 -1.58
CA VAL A 66 -5.25 0.78 -1.52
C VAL A 66 -5.35 -0.03 -0.22
N ALA A 67 -5.58 0.62 0.92
CA ALA A 67 -5.77 -0.07 2.20
C ALA A 67 -6.99 -1.00 2.18
N ALA A 68 -8.14 -0.51 1.67
CA ALA A 68 -9.35 -1.32 1.53
C ALA A 68 -9.13 -2.50 0.56
N PHE A 69 -8.42 -2.30 -0.55
CA PHE A 69 -8.09 -3.38 -1.47
C PHE A 69 -7.22 -4.46 -0.81
N LEU A 70 -6.19 -4.06 -0.05
CA LEU A 70 -5.33 -5.01 0.67
C LEU A 70 -6.10 -5.78 1.74
N GLU A 71 -7.00 -5.11 2.47
CA GLU A 71 -7.87 -5.75 3.46
C GLU A 71 -8.83 -6.74 2.80
N PHE A 72 -9.40 -6.40 1.64
CA PHE A 72 -10.21 -7.32 0.85
C PHE A 72 -9.40 -8.56 0.44
N CYS A 73 -8.22 -8.36 -0.17
CA CYS A 73 -7.33 -9.45 -0.56
C CYS A 73 -7.00 -10.36 0.62
N TYR A 74 -6.73 -9.79 1.80
CA TYR A 74 -6.49 -10.56 3.01
C TYR A 74 -7.69 -11.43 3.38
N LEU A 75 -8.90 -10.86 3.40
CA LEU A 75 -10.13 -11.58 3.78
C LEU A 75 -10.49 -12.71 2.80
N ILE A 76 -10.32 -12.50 1.49
CA ILE A 76 -10.63 -13.54 0.49
C ILE A 76 -9.57 -14.63 0.40
N CYS A 77 -8.34 -14.35 0.85
CA CYS A 77 -7.26 -15.33 0.87
C CYS A 77 -7.27 -16.22 2.13
N CYS A 78 -8.18 -15.99 3.08
CA CYS A 78 -8.38 -16.89 4.22
C CYS A 78 -8.84 -18.28 3.73
N SER A 79 -8.37 -19.34 4.39
CA SER A 79 -8.74 -20.73 4.06
C SER A 79 -10.21 -21.05 4.29
N GLU A 80 -10.86 -20.28 5.17
CA GLU A 80 -12.29 -20.37 5.48
C GLU A 80 -12.86 -18.95 5.56
N ILE A 81 -14.06 -18.76 5.02
CA ILE A 81 -14.77 -17.49 5.05
C ILE A 81 -15.99 -17.65 5.96
N SER A 82 -15.96 -16.99 7.12
CA SER A 82 -17.08 -16.96 8.06
C SER A 82 -18.14 -15.95 7.65
N GLU A 83 -19.34 -16.05 8.22
CA GLU A 83 -20.39 -15.04 8.03
C GLU A 83 -19.93 -13.64 8.45
N ASP A 84 -19.11 -13.55 9.49
CA ASP A 84 -18.52 -12.26 9.87
C ASP A 84 -17.56 -11.79 8.79
N ALA A 85 -16.65 -12.65 8.29
CA ALA A 85 -15.76 -12.29 7.19
C ALA A 85 -16.54 -11.78 5.96
N LEU A 86 -17.71 -12.34 5.64
CA LEU A 86 -18.58 -11.82 4.58
C LEU A 86 -19.07 -10.38 4.86
N LYS A 87 -19.51 -10.08 6.08
CA LYS A 87 -19.91 -8.70 6.47
C LYS A 87 -18.73 -7.73 6.35
N TRP A 88 -17.53 -8.16 6.73
CA TRP A 88 -16.31 -7.38 6.60
C TRP A 88 -15.95 -7.15 5.12
N ILE A 89 -16.02 -8.19 4.29
CA ILE A 89 -15.79 -8.09 2.83
C ILE A 89 -16.74 -7.07 2.22
N GLU A 90 -18.04 -7.14 2.50
CA GLU A 90 -19.03 -6.19 1.99
C GLU A 90 -18.69 -4.74 2.38
N LYS A 91 -18.40 -4.51 3.66
CA LYS A 91 -18.00 -3.19 4.17
C LYS A 91 -16.75 -2.66 3.48
N VAL A 92 -15.74 -3.51 3.28
CA VAL A 92 -14.47 -3.15 2.65
C VAL A 92 -14.68 -2.83 1.17
N LEU A 93 -15.51 -3.59 0.45
CA LEU A 93 -15.86 -3.31 -0.95
C LEU A 93 -16.57 -1.96 -1.12
N ILE A 94 -17.54 -1.65 -0.25
CA ILE A 94 -18.22 -0.35 -0.24
C ILE A 94 -17.21 0.78 -0.01
N THR A 95 -16.30 0.59 0.94
CA THR A 95 -15.24 1.56 1.24
C THR A 95 -14.33 1.76 0.03
N PHE A 96 -13.85 0.68 -0.59
CA PHE A 96 -12.99 0.75 -1.78
C PHE A 96 -13.68 1.50 -2.93
N GLN A 97 -14.94 1.17 -3.23
CA GLN A 97 -15.69 1.81 -4.30
C GLN A 97 -15.89 3.31 -4.04
N LYS A 98 -16.24 3.69 -2.81
CA LYS A 98 -16.41 5.09 -2.41
C LYS A 98 -15.11 5.88 -2.60
N GLU A 99 -13.99 5.32 -2.17
CA GLU A 99 -12.69 5.99 -2.28
C GLU A 99 -12.19 6.08 -3.72
N LEU A 100 -12.42 5.06 -4.55
CA LEU A 100 -12.11 5.12 -5.99
C LEU A 100 -12.90 6.22 -6.70
N LEU A 101 -14.20 6.30 -6.47
CA LEU A 101 -15.04 7.35 -7.04
C LEU A 101 -14.55 8.73 -6.59
N ALA A 102 -14.23 8.88 -5.30
CA ALA A 102 -13.69 10.13 -4.77
C ALA A 102 -12.37 10.56 -5.42
N ILE A 103 -11.58 9.64 -6.02
CA ILE A 103 -10.36 9.97 -6.77
C ILE A 103 -10.67 10.34 -8.22
N MET A 104 -11.69 9.73 -8.83
CA MET A 104 -12.06 9.97 -10.23
C MET A 104 -12.72 11.34 -10.50
N PHE A 105 -13.16 12.05 -9.44
CA PHE A 105 -13.80 13.36 -9.54
C PHE A 105 -12.87 14.55 -9.21
N PHE A 106 -11.56 14.35 -9.16
CA PHE A 106 -10.52 15.41 -9.08
C PHE A 106 -9.52 15.28 -10.24
#